data_AF-X0Y5S9-F1
#
_entry.id   AF-X0Y5S9-F1
#
_cell.length_a   1.000
_cell.length_b   1.000
_cell.length_c   1.000
_cell.angle_alpha   90.00
_cell.angle_beta   90.00
_cell.angle_gamma   90.00
#
_symmetry.space_group_name_H-M   'P 1'
#
loop_
_entity.id
_entity.type
_entity.pdbx_description
1 polymer ?
#
loop_
_entity_poly.entity_id
_entity_poly.type
_entity_poly.pdbx_seq_one_letter_code
_entity_poly.pdbx_strand_id
1 'polypeptide(L)' 'HLSHHPVFFEMAGPGKLIGENPFSLEAGRGAIFIQAGREPGKIYLKAYVNELQPAEIIINIIAMQEETVPVKKL' A
#
# COMPACT_ATOMS: atom_id res chain seq x y z
N HIS A 1 26.76 8.05 -10.28
CA HIS A 1 25.45 7.86 -10.91
C HIS A 1 24.62 7.09 -9.90
N LEU A 2 23.74 7.78 -9.16
CA LEU A 2 22.88 7.12 -8.18
C LEU A 2 21.84 6.34 -8.99
N SER A 3 21.96 5.02 -8.99
CA SER A 3 21.06 4.15 -9.73
C SER A 3 19.66 4.25 -9.12
N HIS A 4 18.80 5.04 -9.73
CA HIS A 4 17.37 5.03 -9.46
C HIS A 4 16.82 3.67 -9.93
N HIS A 5 16.60 2.76 -9.00
CA HIS A 5 16.03 1.45 -9.30
C HIS A 5 14.51 1.54 -9.13
N PRO A 6 13.72 1.54 -10.22
CA PRO A 6 12.27 1.62 -10.12
C PRO A 6 11.71 0.32 -9.57
N VAL A 7 10.97 0.40 -8.47
CA VAL A 7 10.15 -0.68 -7.92
C VAL A 7 8.72 -0.50 -8.38
N PHE A 8 8.15 -1.55 -8.94
CA PHE A 8 6.77 -1.59 -9.38
C PHE A 8 5.90 -2.25 -8.32
N PHE A 9 4.68 -1.75 -8.18
CA PHE A 9 3.70 -2.32 -7.25
C PHE A 9 2.43 -2.74 -8.00
N GLU A 10 2.00 -3.98 -7.77
CA GLU A 10 0.69 -4.50 -8.16
C GLU A 10 -0.14 -4.69 -6.91
N MET A 11 -1.40 -4.26 -6.95
CA MET A 11 -2.28 -4.31 -5.79
C MET A 11 -3.70 -4.71 -6.16
N ALA A 12 -4.29 -5.59 -5.36
CA ALA A 12 -5.69 -5.99 -5.46
C ALA A 12 -6.36 -5.97 -4.08
N GLY A 13 -7.67 -5.71 -4.04
CA GLY A 13 -8.45 -5.65 -2.81
C GLY A 13 -8.94 -4.24 -2.46
N PRO A 14 -9.59 -4.06 -1.29
CA PRO A 14 -10.29 -2.83 -0.95
C PRO A 14 -9.32 -1.76 -0.42
N GLY A 15 -8.53 -1.14 -1.30
CA GLY A 15 -7.64 -0.04 -0.95
C GLY A 15 -7.07 0.63 -2.19
N LYS A 16 -6.20 1.63 -1.99
CA LYS A 16 -5.42 2.23 -3.09
C LYS A 16 -3.99 2.55 -2.66
N LEU A 17 -3.06 2.35 -3.58
CA LEU A 17 -1.69 2.84 -3.46
C LEU A 17 -1.69 4.37 -3.55
N ILE A 18 -0.93 5.03 -2.69
CA ILE A 18 -0.72 6.48 -2.69
C ILE A 18 0.72 6.77 -3.06
N GLY A 19 0.90 7.62 -4.07
CA GLY A 19 2.22 8.00 -4.59
C GLY A 19 2.44 7.47 -6.00
N GLU A 20 3.70 7.52 -6.43
CA GLU A 20 4.11 7.13 -7.76
C GLU A 20 4.29 5.62 -7.89
N ASN A 21 4.04 5.10 -9.09
CA ASN A 21 4.29 3.73 -9.46
C ASN A 21 4.69 3.73 -10.96
N PRO A 22 5.96 3.43 -11.30
CA PRO A 22 7.00 2.89 -10.42
C PRO A 22 7.52 3.90 -9.39
N PHE A 23 7.97 3.37 -8.26
CA PHE A 23 8.56 4.12 -7.16
C PHE A 23 10.09 4.05 -7.23
N SER A 24 10.75 5.21 -7.22
CA SER A 24 12.21 5.28 -7.24
C SER A 24 12.77 5.09 -5.83
N LEU A 25 13.70 4.14 -5.67
CA LEU A 25 14.42 3.96 -4.41
C LEU A 25 15.59 4.94 -4.28
N GLU A 26 15.72 5.53 -3.09
CA GLU A 26 16.88 6.32 -2.71
C GLU A 26 17.79 5.48 -1.81
N ALA A 27 19.04 5.28 -2.22
CA ALA A 27 20.00 4.39 -1.55
C ALA A 27 19.45 2.96 -1.29
N GLY A 28 18.63 2.44 -2.21
CA GLY A 28 18.07 1.09 -2.14
C GLY A 28 16.93 0.92 -1.12
N ARG A 29 16.36 2.02 -0.61
CA ARG A 29 15.26 1.99 0.35
C ARG A 29 14.19 3.02 0.02
N GLY A 30 12.99 2.80 0.55
CA GLY A 30 11.93 3.78 0.56
C GLY A 30 10.64 3.20 1.13
N ALA A 31 9.58 4.01 1.12
CA ALA A 31 8.29 3.65 1.69
C ALA A 31 7.17 4.18 0.80
N ILE A 32 6.09 3.42 0.75
CA ILE A 32 4.83 3.78 0.09
C ILE A 32 3.72 3.87 1.12
N PHE A 33 2.68 4.65 0.82
CA PHE A 33 1.47 4.70 1.62
C PHE A 33 0.36 3.92 0.92
N ILE A 34 -0.41 3.17 1.70
CA ILE A 34 -1.62 2.49 1.22
C ILE A 34 -2.79 3.03 2.01
N GLN A 35 -3.80 3.54 1.31
CA GLN A 35 -5.05 3.94 1.91
C GLN A 35 -6.01 2.74 1.93
N ALA A 36 -6.52 2.40 3.11
CA ALA A 36 -7.57 1.41 3.26
C ALA A 36 -8.88 1.90 2.64
N GLY A 37 -9.61 0.98 2.00
CA GLY A 37 -10.99 1.18 1.60
C GLY A 37 -11.94 1.18 2.80
N ARG A 38 -13.23 1.41 2.55
CA ARG A 38 -14.26 1.41 3.59
C ARG A 38 -14.73 0.01 3.98
N GLU A 39 -14.68 -0.93 3.03
CA GLU A 39 -15.12 -2.29 3.25
C GLU A 39 -14.01 -3.14 3.90
N PRO A 40 -14.33 -3.96 4.91
CA PRO A 40 -13.41 -4.96 5.42
C PRO A 40 -12.96 -5.92 4.32
N GLY A 41 -11.73 -6.41 4.41
CA GLY A 41 -11.20 -7.33 3.42
C GLY A 41 -9.69 -7.47 3.46
N LYS A 42 -9.11 -7.99 2.38
CA LYS A 42 -7.67 -8.22 2.24
C LYS A 42 -7.13 -7.42 1.06
N ILE A 43 -6.06 -6.68 1.29
CA ILE A 43 -5.23 -6.12 0.22
C ILE A 43 -4.08 -7.09 -0.03
N TYR A 44 -3.94 -7.54 -1.26
CA TYR A 44 -2.78 -8.26 -1.76
C TYR A 44 -1.87 -7.24 -2.42
N LEU A 45 -0.64 -7.12 -1.95
CA LEU A 45 0.37 -6.22 -2.49
C LEU A 45 1.57 -7.03 -2.96
N LYS A 46 1.98 -6.81 -4.21
CA LYS A 46 3.16 -7.39 -4.81
C LYS A 46 4.11 -6.27 -5.23
N ALA A 47 5.36 -6.35 -4.80
CA ALA A 47 6.44 -5.49 -5.24
C ALA A 47 7.38 -6.27 -6.15
N TYR A 48 7.82 -5.67 -7.25
CA TYR A 48 8.77 -6.31 -8.17
C TYR A 48 9.73 -5.32 -8.80
N VAL A 49 10.93 -5.82 -9.12
CA VAL A 49 11.93 -5.17 -9.95
C VAL A 49 12.43 -6.21 -10.95
N ASN A 50 12.95 -5.76 -12.09
CA ASN A 50 13.58 -6.67 -13.04
C ASN A 50 14.71 -7.45 -12.34
N GLU A 51 14.84 -8.74 -12.66
CA GLU A 51 15.93 -9.62 -12.23
C GLU A 51 15.93 -10.05 -10.74
N LEU A 52 14.96 -9.59 -9.92
CA LEU A 52 14.75 -10.11 -8.56
C LEU A 52 13.42 -10.85 -8.45
N GLN A 53 13.33 -11.76 -7.47
CA GLN A 53 12.06 -12.39 -7.12
C GLN A 53 11.09 -11.35 -6.55
N PRO A 54 9.80 -11.39 -6.91
CA PRO A 54 8.81 -10.49 -6.35
C PRO A 54 8.62 -10.75 -4.85
N ALA A 55 8.30 -9.69 -4.12
CA ALA A 55 7.90 -9.77 -2.71
C ALA A 55 6.40 -9.54 -2.59
N GLU A 56 5.72 -10.33 -1.76
CA GLU A 56 4.28 -10.26 -1.59
C GLU A 56 3.92 -10.14 -0.12
N ILE A 57 2.94 -9.29 0.19
CA ILE A 57 2.35 -9.16 1.52
C ILE A 57 0.83 -9.10 1.43
N ILE A 58 0.16 -9.48 2.52
CA ILE A 58 -1.29 -9.36 2.68
C ILE A 58 -1.57 -8.42 3.85
N ILE A 59 -2.37 -7.39 3.61
CA ILE A 59 -2.83 -6.44 4.63
C ILE A 59 -4.32 -6.71 4.90
N ASN A 60 -4.68 -6.96 6.14
CA ASN A 60 -6.08 -7.15 6.54
C ASN A 60 -6.70 -5.80 6.93
N ILE A 61 -7.80 -5.43 6.28
CA ILE A 61 -8.67 -4.33 6.68
C ILE A 61 -9.80 -4.93 7.52
N ILE A 62 -9.84 -4.52 8.79
CA ILE A 62 -10.87 -4.93 9.73
C ILE A 62 -11.99 -3.90 9.77
N ALA A 63 -13.20 -4.35 10.10
CA ALA A 63 -14.34 -3.46 10.29
C ALA A 63 -14.05 -2.42 11.37
N MET A 64 -14.43 -1.19 11.10
CA MET A 64 -14.36 -0.11 12.08
C MET A 64 -15.38 -0.41 13.18
N GLN A 65 -14.92 -0.56 14.43
CA GLN A 65 -15.77 -0.95 15.56
C GLN A 65 -16.41 0.26 16.27
N GLU A 66 -15.79 1.44 16.17
CA GLU A 66 -16.26 2.67 16.79
C GLU A 66 -16.29 3.81 15.77
N GLU A 67 -17.33 4.64 15.80
CA GLU A 67 -17.37 5.89 15.03
C GLU A 67 -16.29 6.84 15.56
N THR A 68 -15.41 7.30 14.68
CA THR A 68 -14.27 8.18 15.01
C THR A 68 -14.67 9.61 15.39
N VAL A 69 -15.97 9.92 15.38
CA VAL A 69 -16.50 11.24 15.74
C VAL A 69 -17.59 11.07 16.80
N PRO A 70 -17.55 11.78 17.94
CA PRO A 70 -18.69 11.87 18.82
C PRO A 70 -19.82 12.57 18.07
N VAL A 71 -20.77 11.81 17.53
CA VAL A 71 -22.02 12.38 17.06
C VAL A 71 -22.76 12.85 18.32
N LYS A 72 -22.68 14.15 18.60
CA LYS A 72 -23.50 14.76 19.66
C LYS A 72 -24.95 14.52 19.26
N LYS A 73 -25.64 13.60 19.95
CA LYS A 73 -27.08 13.38 19.75
C LYS A 73 -27.78 14.73 20.02
N LEU A 74 -28.37 15.31 18.98
CA LEU A 74 -29.25 16.48 19.07
C LEU A 74 -30.56 16.07 19.74
#